data_AF-A0A914F369-F1
#
_entry.id   AF-A0A914F369-F1
#
_cell.length_a   1.000
_cell.length_b   1.000
_cell.length_c   1.000
_cell.angle_alpha   90.00
_cell.angle_beta   90.00
_cell.angle_gamma   90.00
#
_symmetry.space_group_name_H-M   'P 1'
#
loop_
_entity.id
_entity.type
_entity.pdbx_description
1 polymer ?
#
loop_
_entity_poly.entity_id
_entity_poly.type
_entity_poly.pdbx_seq_one_letter_code
_entity_poly.pdbx_strand_id
1 'polypeptide(L)'
;MNFKNGWNGQTLAEFTFNSWNNIDFYDLSVIVGYDTPMQITSSTGGPTVTCKSSQCSDAYLFPSDDSKTHGTQTGGIFTVNFCP
;
A
#
# COMPACT_ATOMS: atom_id res chain seq x y z
N MET A 1 -3.61 -8.23 4.82
CA MET A 1 -5.00 -7.72 4.66
C MET A 1 -5.01 -6.77 3.48
N ASN A 2 -6.09 -6.77 2.70
CA ASN A 2 -6.18 -5.96 1.49
C ASN A 2 -7.39 -5.04 1.61
N PHE A 3 -7.18 -3.74 1.48
CA PHE A 3 -8.24 -2.73 1.41
C PHE A 3 -8.44 -2.32 -0.05
N LYS A 4 -9.72 -2.20 -0.44
CA LYS A 4 -10.12 -1.89 -1.81
C LYS A 4 -11.45 -1.13 -1.80
N ASN A 5 -11.67 -0.28 -2.80
CA ASN A 5 -12.92 0.49 -2.93
C ASN A 5 -13.77 -0.04 -4.10
N GLY A 6 -15.05 -0.38 -3.88
CA GLY A 6 -15.96 -0.92 -4.91
C GLY A 6 -15.97 -2.45 -5.05
N TRP A 7 -16.90 -2.97 -5.87
CA TRP A 7 -17.25 -4.41 -5.96
C TRP A 7 -16.06 -5.30 -6.36
N ASN A 8 -15.20 -4.80 -7.25
CA ASN A 8 -13.97 -5.49 -7.64
C ASN A 8 -12.73 -4.89 -6.99
N GLY A 9 -12.70 -3.55 -6.80
CA GLY A 9 -11.64 -2.84 -6.10
C GLY A 9 -10.29 -3.03 -6.77
N GLN A 10 -9.95 -2.13 -7.68
CA GLN A 10 -8.81 -2.28 -8.57
C GLN A 10 -7.51 -1.73 -7.97
N THR A 11 -7.58 -0.57 -7.29
CA THR A 11 -6.44 -0.11 -6.49
C THR A 11 -6.49 -0.80 -5.14
N LEU A 12 -5.39 -1.45 -4.75
CA LEU A 12 -5.26 -2.21 -3.52
C LEU A 12 -4.27 -1.52 -2.57
N ALA A 13 -4.61 -1.50 -1.28
CA ALA A 13 -3.66 -1.26 -0.20
C ALA A 13 -3.44 -2.57 0.54
N GLU A 14 -2.20 -3.04 0.57
CA GLU A 14 -1.83 -4.36 1.04
C GLU A 14 -0.98 -4.22 2.29
N PHE A 15 -1.24 -5.07 3.29
CA PHE A 15 -0.55 -5.02 4.59
C PHE A 15 -0.26 -6.42 5.12
N THR A 16 0.92 -6.60 5.70
CA THR A 16 1.31 -7.80 6.46
C THR A 16 1.86 -7.36 7.81
N PHE A 17 1.16 -7.69 8.90
CA PHE A 17 1.54 -7.26 10.25
C PHE A 17 2.34 -8.30 11.00
N ASN A 18 3.18 -7.82 11.93
CA ASN A 18 3.96 -8.61 12.86
C ASN A 18 4.74 -9.75 12.16
N SER A 19 5.41 -9.38 11.07
CA SER A 19 6.21 -10.29 10.25
C SER A 19 7.62 -10.48 10.86
N TRP A 20 8.55 -11.01 10.08
CA TRP A 20 9.93 -11.22 10.49
C TRP A 20 10.55 -9.93 11.06
N ASN A 21 11.29 -10.07 12.17
CA ASN A 21 11.91 -8.98 12.92
C ASN A 21 10.95 -7.88 13.43
N ASN A 22 9.70 -8.24 13.74
CA ASN A 22 8.68 -7.31 14.26
C ASN A 22 8.44 -6.12 13.31
N ILE A 23 8.46 -6.40 12.00
CA ILE A 23 8.18 -5.43 10.94
C ILE A 23 6.75 -5.63 10.42
N ASP A 24 6.06 -4.52 10.22
CA ASP A 24 4.84 -4.43 9.44
C ASP A 24 5.18 -4.01 8.01
N PHE A 25 4.78 -4.80 7.02
CA PHE A 25 4.97 -4.52 5.61
C PHE A 25 3.70 -3.93 4.99
N TYR A 26 3.87 -3.00 4.07
CA TYR A 26 2.78 -2.34 3.37
C TYR A 26 3.20 -1.85 1.99
N ASP A 27 2.22 -1.79 1.09
CA ASP A 27 2.37 -1.29 -0.27
C ASP A 27 1.01 -0.90 -0.87
N LEU A 28 1.07 -0.22 -2.03
CA LEU A 28 -0.09 -0.06 -2.91
C LEU A 28 0.13 -0.91 -4.16
N SER A 29 -0.96 -1.43 -4.72
CA SER A 29 -0.91 -2.23 -5.94
C SER A 29 -2.01 -1.83 -6.92
N VAL A 30 -1.62 -1.74 -8.19
CA VAL A 30 -2.53 -1.52 -9.34
C VAL A 30 -2.36 -2.61 -10.39
N ILE A 31 -1.75 -3.76 -10.03
CA ILE A 31 -1.57 -4.93 -10.91
C ILE A 31 -2.91 -5.39 -11.49
N VAL A 32 -3.96 -5.33 -10.67
CA VAL A 32 -5.32 -5.77 -11.04
C VAL A 32 -6.20 -4.62 -11.59
N GLY A 33 -5.62 -3.42 -11.75
CA GLY A 33 -6.25 -2.23 -12.32
C GLY A 33 -6.14 -0.98 -11.43
N TYR A 34 -6.88 0.07 -11.77
CA TYR A 34 -6.92 1.31 -11.00
C TYR A 34 -8.34 1.89 -10.94
N ASP A 35 -8.78 2.31 -9.76
CA ASP A 35 -10.09 2.96 -9.58
C ASP A 35 -10.08 4.17 -8.65
N THR A 36 -9.39 4.11 -7.51
CA THR A 36 -9.41 5.18 -6.50
C THR A 36 -7.99 5.59 -6.11
N PRO A 37 -7.63 6.88 -6.17
CA PRO A 37 -6.37 7.36 -5.62
C PRO A 37 -6.25 7.00 -4.14
N MET A 38 -5.08 6.51 -3.71
CA MET A 38 -4.83 6.13 -2.31
C MET A 38 -3.48 6.63 -1.82
N GLN A 39 -3.39 6.87 -0.52
CA GLN A 39 -2.13 7.14 0.18
C GLN A 39 -2.08 6.35 1.49
N ILE A 40 -0.92 5.77 1.79
CA ILE A 40 -0.63 5.12 3.07
C ILE A 40 0.42 5.94 3.81
N THR A 41 0.16 6.22 5.09
CA THR A 41 1.16 6.69 6.06
C THR A 41 1.21 5.76 7.26
N SER A 42 2.39 5.66 7.89
CA SER A 42 2.58 4.93 9.15
C SER A 42 3.05 5.86 10.26
N SER A 43 2.49 5.68 11.46
CA SER A 43 2.93 6.40 12.66
C SER A 43 4.29 5.94 13.20
N THR A 44 4.80 4.78 12.76
CA THR A 44 6.08 4.20 13.19
C THR A 44 7.22 4.46 12.21
N GLY A 45 7.00 5.32 11.21
CA GLY A 45 7.98 5.72 10.21
C GLY A 45 7.90 4.92 8.91
N GLY A 46 8.91 5.08 8.05
CA GLY A 46 8.90 4.56 6.68
C GLY A 46 8.35 5.59 5.66
N PRO A 47 8.41 5.28 4.36
CA PRO A 47 7.97 6.19 3.31
C PRO A 47 6.45 6.35 3.28
N THR A 48 5.98 7.53 2.92
CA THR A 48 4.58 7.72 2.52
C THR A 48 4.40 7.17 1.11
N VAL A 49 3.44 6.27 0.91
CA VAL A 49 3.16 5.63 -0.39
C VAL A 49 1.93 6.29 -0.99
N THR A 50 2.03 6.89 -2.18
CA THR A 50 0.92 7.64 -2.79
C THR A 50 0.68 7.24 -4.23
N CYS A 51 -0.51 6.74 -4.55
CA CYS A 51 -0.90 6.38 -5.91
C CYS A 51 -2.09 7.21 -6.39
N LYS A 52 -1.86 8.10 -7.37
CA LYS A 52 -2.88 8.99 -7.95
C LYS A 52 -3.25 8.67 -9.41
N SER A 53 -2.71 7.59 -9.97
CA SER A 53 -2.97 7.19 -11.36
C SER A 53 -2.64 5.71 -11.59
N SER A 54 -3.14 5.14 -12.69
CA SER A 54 -2.90 3.74 -13.06
C SER A 54 -1.44 3.35 -13.34
N GLN A 55 -0.55 4.32 -13.56
CA GLN A 55 0.89 4.10 -13.78
C GLN A 55 1.75 4.78 -12.71
N CYS A 56 1.28 4.77 -11.46
CA CYS A 56 2.04 5.36 -10.36
C CYS A 56 3.33 4.58 -10.06
N SER A 57 4.44 5.32 -9.89
CA SER A 57 5.74 4.77 -9.52
C SER A 57 5.80 4.16 -8.12
N ASP A 58 4.89 4.55 -7.23
CA ASP A 58 4.91 4.16 -5.81
C ASP A 58 4.09 2.89 -5.55
N ALA A 59 3.41 2.36 -6.57
CA ALA A 59 2.59 1.16 -6.47
C ALA A 59 3.16 0.04 -7.34
N TYR A 60 2.83 -1.21 -6.98
CA TYR A 60 3.07 -2.36 -7.84
C TYR A 60 2.32 -2.20 -9.17
N LEU A 61 3.08 -2.13 -10.27
CA LEU A 61 2.55 -2.14 -11.63
C LEU A 61 2.52 -3.55 -12.22
N PHE A 62 3.38 -4.45 -11.73
CA PHE A 62 3.48 -5.84 -12.16
C PHE A 62 4.01 -6.72 -11.00
N PRO A 63 3.74 -8.05 -11.00
CA PRO A 63 3.99 -8.92 -9.85
C PRO A 63 5.44 -9.06 -9.37
N SER A 64 6.43 -8.74 -10.20
CA SER A 64 7.85 -8.92 -9.89
C SER A 64 8.57 -7.61 -9.55
N ASP A 65 7.83 -6.52 -9.32
CA ASP A 65 8.39 -5.24 -8.89
C ASP A 65 8.58 -5.18 -7.37
N ASP A 66 9.49 -6.00 -6.83
CA ASP A 66 9.69 -6.14 -5.37
C ASP A 66 10.17 -4.84 -4.67
N SER A 67 10.38 -3.75 -5.42
CA SER A 67 10.82 -2.46 -4.88
C SER A 67 9.74 -1.66 -4.16
N LYS A 68 8.47 -2.06 -4.26
CA LYS A 68 7.31 -1.29 -3.75
C LYS A 68 6.88 -1.68 -2.34
N THR A 69 7.35 -2.82 -1.83
CA THR A 69 7.10 -3.22 -0.44
C THR A 69 7.93 -2.35 0.50
N HIS A 70 7.26 -1.73 1.46
CA HIS A 70 7.90 -0.94 2.51
C HIS A 70 7.66 -1.55 3.89
N GLY A 71 8.65 -1.42 4.77
CA GLY A 71 8.60 -1.93 6.13
C GLY A 71 8.63 -0.81 7.17
N THR A 72 7.93 -1.00 8.27
CA THR A 72 7.96 -0.12 9.44
C THR A 72 7.86 -0.94 10.73
N GLN A 73 8.19 -0.37 11.88
CA GLN A 73 8.14 -1.09 13.15
C GLN A 73 6.69 -1.43 13.53
N THR A 74 6.46 -2.63 14.06
CA THR A 74 5.13 -3.07 14.50
C THR A 74 4.58 -2.27 15.68
N GLY A 75 3.25 -2.34 15.88
CA GLY A 75 2.54 -1.70 16.99
C GLY A 75 2.12 -0.24 16.74
N GLY A 76 2.21 0.22 15.49
CA GLY A 76 1.79 1.56 15.06
C GLY A 76 0.37 1.65 14.51
N ILE A 77 0.06 2.80 13.92
CA ILE A 77 -1.20 3.09 13.21
C ILE A 77 -0.86 3.36 11.75
N PHE A 78 -1.57 2.68 10.85
CA PHE A 78 -1.61 3.03 9.43
C PHE A 78 -2.82 3.91 9.14
N THR A 79 -2.62 5.00 8.41
CA THR A 79 -3.71 5.82 7.86
C THR A 79 -3.78 5.60 6.35
N VAL A 80 -4.93 5.15 5.88
CA VAL A 80 -5.23 5.04 4.44
C VAL A 80 -6.15 6.19 4.06
N ASN A 81 -5.65 7.11 3.23
CA ASN A 81 -6.43 8.22 2.72
C ASN A 81 -6.87 7.94 1.29
N PHE A 82 -8.18 7.99 1.03
CA PHE A 82 -8.76 7.86 -0.30
C PHE A 82 -8.92 9.25 -0.92
N CYS A 83 -8.60 9.38 -2.20
CA CYS A 83 -8.56 10.67 -2.90
C CYS A 83 -7.65 11.73 -2.21
N PRO A 84 -6.38 11.41 -1.90
CA PRO A 84 -5.40 12.34 -1.32
C PRO A 84 -4.87 13.38 -2.31
#